data_AF-T1AQY9-F1
#
_entry.id   AF-T1AQY9-F1
#
_cell.length_a   1.000
_cell.length_b   1.000
_cell.length_c   1.000
_cell.angle_alpha   90.00
_cell.angle_beta   90.00
_cell.angle_gamma   90.00
#
_symmetry.space_group_name_H-M   'P 1'
#
loop_
_entity.id
_entity.type
_entity.pdbx_description
1 polymer ?
#
loop_
_entity_poly.entity_id
_entity_poly.type
_entity_poly.pdbx_seq_one_letter_code
_entity_poly.pdbx_strand_id
1 'polypeptide(L)'
;MTPQTVNAYYDPTNNTINFPAAILQPPFFYADGDDGINYGGIGAVIGHEMTHGYDDEGSQFDAYGNNVNWWTKADRAAFEARTGKLVKQFDGYSPLPGKHINGKLTLGENIADLGGSTSPTPPCRTQ
;
A
#
# COMPACT_ATOMS: atom_id res chain seq x y z
N MET A 1 14.88 -7.31 -5.88
CA MET A 1 14.53 -8.70 -5.44
C MET A 1 14.78 -9.68 -6.58
N THR A 2 14.82 -11.00 -6.30
CA THR A 2 14.91 -12.03 -7.34
C THR A 2 13.53 -12.61 -7.67
N PRO A 3 13.34 -13.25 -8.85
CA PRO A 3 12.02 -13.75 -9.26
C PRO A 3 11.39 -14.79 -8.32
N GLN A 4 12.20 -15.56 -7.58
CA GLN A 4 11.75 -16.59 -6.64
C GLN A 4 11.31 -16.07 -5.26
N THR A 5 11.45 -14.76 -4.99
CA THR A 5 11.01 -14.15 -3.73
C THR A 5 9.49 -14.03 -3.72
N VAL A 6 8.83 -14.54 -2.67
CA VAL A 6 7.39 -14.31 -2.44
C VAL A 6 7.22 -12.99 -1.70
N ASN A 7 7.25 -11.88 -2.44
CA ASN A 7 7.05 -10.53 -1.93
C ASN A 7 6.71 -9.58 -3.10
N ALA A 8 6.41 -8.32 -2.80
CA ALA A 8 6.35 -7.21 -3.76
C ALA A 8 7.04 -5.98 -3.16
N TYR A 9 7.30 -4.95 -3.96
CA TYR A 9 7.82 -3.67 -3.46
C TYR A 9 7.63 -2.51 -4.44
N TYR A 10 7.57 -1.30 -3.88
CA TYR A 10 7.74 -0.02 -4.55
C TYR A 10 9.18 0.52 -4.40
N ASP A 11 9.70 1.14 -5.45
CA ASP A 11 10.96 1.90 -5.42
C ASP A 11 10.68 3.38 -5.72
N PRO A 12 10.84 4.28 -4.74
CA PRO A 12 10.58 5.71 -4.92
C PRO A 12 11.57 6.38 -5.88
N THR A 13 12.82 5.90 -5.96
CA THR A 13 13.85 6.54 -6.79
C THR A 13 13.69 6.26 -8.27
N ASN A 14 13.08 5.12 -8.61
CA ASN A 14 12.75 4.74 -9.97
C ASN A 14 11.25 4.94 -10.30
N ASN A 15 10.44 5.25 -9.28
CA ASN A 15 8.98 5.30 -9.35
C ASN A 15 8.38 4.03 -10.01
N THR A 16 8.75 2.86 -9.49
CA THR A 16 8.32 1.56 -10.03
C THR A 16 7.71 0.66 -8.96
N ILE A 17 6.70 -0.12 -9.36
CA ILE A 17 6.16 -1.25 -8.58
C ILE A 17 6.67 -2.55 -9.17
N ASN A 18 7.05 -3.50 -8.32
CA ASN A 18 7.75 -4.71 -8.75
C ASN A 18 7.11 -5.96 -8.12
N PHE A 19 6.72 -6.91 -8.97
CA PHE A 19 6.09 -8.18 -8.58
C PHE A 19 6.95 -9.35 -9.08
N PRO A 20 7.86 -9.89 -8.25
CA PRO A 20 8.53 -11.16 -8.50
C PRO A 20 7.55 -12.26 -8.93
N ALA A 21 7.97 -13.14 -9.85
CA ALA A 21 7.10 -14.20 -10.37
C ALA A 21 6.49 -15.09 -9.27
N ALA A 22 7.22 -15.31 -8.18
CA ALA A 22 6.76 -16.16 -7.07
C ALA A 22 5.65 -15.54 -6.19
N ILE A 23 5.28 -14.26 -6.30
CA ILE A 23 4.06 -13.76 -5.63
C ILE A 23 2.79 -14.01 -6.47
N LEU A 24 2.95 -14.25 -7.78
CA LEU A 24 1.84 -14.45 -8.72
C LEU A 24 1.33 -15.90 -8.72
N GLN A 25 0.98 -16.39 -7.53
CA GLN A 25 0.48 -17.73 -7.29
C GLN A 25 -0.59 -17.74 -6.18
N PRO A 26 -1.33 -18.85 -5.99
CA PRO A 26 -2.24 -18.99 -4.86
C PRO A 26 -1.55 -18.73 -3.51
N PRO A 27 -2.20 -18.02 -2.55
CA PRO A 27 -3.57 -17.52 -2.60
C PRO A 27 -3.72 -16.12 -3.22
N PHE A 28 -2.65 -15.50 -3.71
CA PHE A 28 -2.70 -14.15 -4.26
C PHE A 28 -3.34 -14.10 -5.64
N PHE A 29 -2.97 -15.03 -6.53
CA PHE A 29 -3.44 -15.06 -7.91
C PHE A 29 -3.75 -16.48 -8.41
N TYR A 30 -4.89 -16.61 -9.06
CA TYR A 30 -5.36 -17.81 -9.74
C TYR A 30 -5.65 -17.45 -11.21
N ALA A 31 -4.85 -17.99 -12.15
CA ALA A 31 -4.94 -17.63 -13.57
C ALA A 31 -6.32 -17.88 -14.19
N ASP A 32 -6.96 -18.99 -13.80
CA ASP A 32 -8.32 -19.36 -14.22
C ASP A 32 -9.34 -19.23 -13.06
N GLY A 33 -9.02 -18.42 -12.05
CA GLY A 33 -9.85 -18.25 -10.84
C GLY A 33 -10.86 -17.12 -10.93
N ASP A 34 -11.66 -16.98 -9.87
CA ASP A 34 -12.64 -15.89 -9.73
C ASP A 34 -11.94 -14.53 -9.62
N ASP A 35 -12.42 -13.55 -10.40
CA ASP A 35 -11.87 -12.20 -10.41
C ASP A 35 -11.94 -11.54 -9.03
N GLY A 36 -13.00 -11.77 -8.27
CA GLY A 36 -13.15 -11.22 -6.92
C GLY A 36 -12.07 -11.71 -5.97
N ILE A 37 -11.69 -12.99 -6.05
CA ILE A 37 -10.55 -13.55 -5.31
C ILE A 37 -9.25 -12.89 -5.76
N ASN A 38 -9.01 -12.76 -7.07
CA ASN A 38 -7.80 -12.13 -7.59
C ASN A 38 -7.70 -10.64 -7.22
N TYR A 39 -8.82 -9.90 -7.26
CA TYR A 39 -8.87 -8.50 -6.86
C TYR A 39 -8.65 -8.32 -5.36
N GLY A 40 -9.21 -9.20 -4.52
CA GLY A 40 -8.96 -9.20 -3.08
C GLY A 40 -7.56 -9.66 -2.68
N GLY A 41 -6.95 -10.53 -3.50
CA GLY A 41 -5.57 -11.00 -3.34
C GLY A 41 -4.58 -10.07 -4.03
N ILE A 42 -4.09 -10.47 -5.22
CA ILE A 42 -3.05 -9.74 -5.94
C ILE A 42 -3.47 -8.31 -6.32
N GLY A 43 -4.76 -8.04 -6.54
CA GLY A 43 -5.26 -6.69 -6.80
C GLY A 43 -5.01 -5.74 -5.64
N ALA A 44 -5.28 -6.18 -4.40
CA ALA A 44 -5.00 -5.41 -3.20
C ALA A 44 -3.50 -5.19 -3.00
N VAL A 45 -2.66 -6.20 -3.29
CA VAL A 45 -1.18 -6.07 -3.26
C VAL A 45 -0.72 -5.05 -4.30
N ILE A 46 -1.26 -5.08 -5.53
CA ILE A 46 -0.93 -4.08 -6.56
C ILE A 46 -1.30 -2.67 -6.09
N GLY A 47 -2.51 -2.49 -5.54
CA GLY A 47 -2.94 -1.20 -5.00
C GLY A 47 -2.10 -0.74 -3.80
N HIS A 48 -1.63 -1.67 -2.96
CA HIS A 48 -0.71 -1.40 -1.86
C HIS A 48 0.61 -0.83 -2.39
N GLU A 49 1.27 -1.51 -3.33
CA GLU A 49 2.53 -1.03 -3.92
C GLU A 49 2.37 0.29 -4.68
N MET A 50 1.24 0.51 -5.34
CA MET A 50 0.93 1.80 -5.96
C MET A 50 0.78 2.92 -4.93
N THR A 51 0.19 2.61 -3.78
CA THR A 51 -0.06 3.58 -2.71
C THR A 51 1.22 3.98 -1.99
N HIS A 52 2.25 3.13 -1.95
CA HIS A 52 3.57 3.51 -1.44
C HIS A 52 4.17 4.73 -2.13
N GLY A 53 3.84 5.01 -3.40
CA GLY A 53 4.23 6.26 -4.06
C GLY A 53 3.63 7.54 -3.45
N TYR A 54 2.66 7.41 -2.54
CA TYR A 54 1.90 8.50 -1.94
C TYR A 54 1.80 8.42 -0.42
N ASP A 55 2.47 7.45 0.22
CA ASP A 55 2.50 7.33 1.68
C ASP A 55 3.38 8.42 2.33
N ASP A 56 3.63 8.36 3.63
CA ASP A 56 4.37 9.43 4.31
C ASP A 56 5.84 9.57 3.86
N GLU A 57 6.45 8.55 3.27
CA GLU A 57 7.78 8.59 2.67
C GLU A 57 7.73 8.82 1.16
N GLY A 58 6.96 8.03 0.41
CA GLY A 58 6.86 8.15 -1.04
C GLY A 58 6.30 9.49 -1.50
N SER A 59 5.41 10.11 -0.72
CA SER A 59 4.91 11.47 -1.00
C SER A 59 5.99 12.55 -1.02
N GLN A 60 7.22 12.27 -0.58
CA GLN A 60 8.37 13.18 -0.62
C GLN A 60 9.14 13.11 -1.95
N PHE A 61 8.80 12.16 -2.83
CA PHE A 61 9.44 11.96 -4.13
C PHE A 61 8.51 12.42 -5.25
N ASP A 62 9.03 13.15 -6.23
CA ASP A 62 8.27 13.54 -7.42
C ASP A 62 8.14 12.36 -8.42
N ALA A 63 7.41 12.58 -9.52
CA ALA A 63 7.14 11.54 -10.52
C ALA A 63 8.41 10.99 -11.22
N TYR A 64 9.56 11.67 -11.08
CA TYR A 64 10.85 11.26 -11.63
C TYR A 64 11.77 10.63 -10.57
N GLY A 65 11.28 10.46 -9.34
CA GLY A 65 12.02 9.88 -8.23
C GLY A 65 12.98 10.84 -7.53
N ASN A 66 12.80 12.16 -7.69
CA ASN A 66 13.59 13.14 -6.95
C ASN A 66 12.95 13.44 -5.60
N ASN A 67 13.74 13.47 -4.52
CA ASN A 67 13.28 13.92 -3.20
C ASN A 67 13.14 15.46 -3.19
N VAL A 68 11.95 15.94 -3.55
CA VAL A 68 11.61 17.36 -3.64
C VAL A 68 10.19 17.59 -3.15
N ASN A 69 9.96 18.70 -2.45
CA ASN A 69 8.61 19.05 -2.04
C ASN A 69 7.80 19.56 -3.25
N TRP A 70 6.86 18.72 -3.71
CA TRP A 70 5.89 19.03 -4.77
C TRP A 70 4.50 19.37 -4.24
N TRP A 71 4.31 19.43 -2.91
CA TRP A 71 3.05 19.74 -2.26
C TRP A 71 2.88 21.24 -1.99
N THR A 72 1.63 21.72 -2.07
CA THR A 72 1.29 22.99 -1.43
C THR A 72 1.27 22.81 0.09
N LYS A 73 1.47 23.91 0.85
CA LYS A 73 1.40 23.86 2.32
C LYS A 73 0.04 23.39 2.84
N ALA A 74 -1.04 23.77 2.14
CA ALA A 74 -2.40 23.40 2.54
C ALA A 74 -2.63 21.90 2.35
N ASP A 75 -2.20 21.33 1.22
CA ASP A 75 -2.37 19.91 0.94
C ASP A 75 -1.52 19.05 1.87
N ARG A 76 -0.29 19.47 2.18
CA ARG A 76 0.55 18.75 3.15
C ARG A 76 -0.07 18.72 4.54
N ALA A 77 -0.61 19.84 5.02
CA ALA A 77 -1.30 19.88 6.31
C ALA A 77 -2.56 18.99 6.32
N ALA A 78 -3.31 18.95 5.21
CA ALA A 78 -4.47 18.08 5.07
C ALA A 78 -4.09 16.59 5.05
N PHE A 79 -3.00 16.23 4.37
CA PHE A 79 -2.44 14.88 4.37
C PHE A 79 -2.05 14.45 5.79
N GLU A 80 -1.25 15.24 6.49
CA GLU A 80 -0.82 14.97 7.86
C GLU A 80 -1.99 14.84 8.84
N ALA A 81 -3.05 15.67 8.68
CA ALA A 81 -4.25 15.56 9.49
C ALA A 81 -5.02 14.25 9.26
N ARG A 82 -5.02 13.71 8.04
CA ARG A 82 -5.67 12.43 7.72
C ARG A 82 -4.83 11.25 8.20
N THR A 83 -3.54 11.23 7.90
CA THR A 83 -2.63 10.16 8.33
C THR A 83 -2.46 10.13 9.84
N GLY A 84 -2.56 11.28 10.52
CA GLY A 84 -2.65 11.35 11.98
C GLY A 84 -3.85 10.61 12.59
N LYS A 85 -4.94 10.40 11.84
CA LYS A 85 -6.05 9.54 12.27
C LYS A 85 -5.68 8.06 12.20
N LEU A 86 -4.93 7.64 11.18
CA LEU A 86 -4.41 6.29 11.06
C LEU A 86 -3.42 5.98 12.17
N VAL A 87 -2.50 6.90 12.48
CA VAL A 87 -1.60 6.75 13.64
C VAL A 87 -2.39 6.44 14.91
N LYS A 88 -3.39 7.28 15.24
CA LYS A 88 -4.23 7.10 16.43
C LYS A 88 -5.02 5.80 16.41
N GLN A 89 -5.52 5.40 15.25
CA GLN A 89 -6.25 4.14 15.09
C GLN A 89 -5.35 2.95 15.45
N PHE A 90 -4.14 2.91 14.88
CA PHE A 90 -3.22 1.79 15.10
C PHE A 90 -2.57 1.82 16.48
N ASP A 91 -2.31 2.99 17.08
CA ASP A 91 -1.87 3.10 18.49
C ASP A 91 -2.90 2.47 19.46
N GLY A 92 -4.18 2.47 19.09
CA GLY A 92 -5.27 1.85 19.85
C GLY A 92 -5.28 0.32 19.80
N TYR A 93 -4.54 -0.31 18.88
CA TYR A 93 -4.52 -1.76 18.74
C TYR A 93 -3.52 -2.42 19.68
N SER A 94 -3.96 -3.51 20.32
CA SER A 94 -3.12 -4.38 21.15
C SER A 94 -3.29 -5.84 20.70
N PRO A 95 -2.48 -6.32 19.74
CA PRO A 95 -2.61 -7.69 19.22
C PRO A 95 -2.25 -8.76 20.26
N LEU A 96 -1.44 -8.40 21.27
CA LEU A 96 -1.10 -9.25 22.41
C LEU A 96 -1.26 -8.44 23.70
N PRO A 97 -1.66 -9.06 24.83
CA PRO A 97 -1.83 -8.34 26.09
C PRO A 97 -0.63 -7.48 26.47
N GLY A 98 -0.85 -6.17 26.63
CA GLY A 98 0.18 -5.19 27.01
C GLY A 98 1.19 -4.86 25.89
N LYS A 99 0.97 -5.33 24.65
CA LYS A 99 1.75 -4.96 23.47
C LYS A 99 0.88 -4.13 22.55
N HIS A 100 1.26 -2.87 22.35
CA HIS A 100 0.57 -1.95 21.47
C HIS A 100 1.33 -1.83 20.15
N ILE A 101 0.59 -1.67 19.06
CA ILE A 101 1.19 -1.24 17.80
C ILE A 101 1.65 0.21 17.95
N ASN A 102 2.79 0.54 17.35
CA ASN A 102 3.22 1.93 17.19
C ASN A 102 2.70 2.42 15.85
N GLY A 103 1.58 3.15 15.86
CA GLY A 103 0.89 3.60 14.66
C GLY A 103 1.71 4.58 13.82
N LYS A 104 2.69 5.27 14.42
CA LYS A 104 3.62 6.13 13.68
C LYS A 104 4.70 5.32 12.98
N LEU A 105 5.18 4.24 13.60
CA LEU A 105 6.16 3.33 13.00
C LEU A 105 5.59 2.57 11.79
N THR A 106 4.32 2.15 11.87
CA THR A 106 3.67 1.38 10.80
C THR A 106 2.91 2.25 9.80
N LEU A 107 3.09 3.58 9.83
CA LEU A 107 2.20 4.50 9.12
C LEU A 107 2.19 4.29 7.61
N GLY A 108 3.37 4.12 6.99
CA GLY A 108 3.49 3.90 5.54
C GLY A 108 2.68 2.69 5.08
N GLU A 109 2.95 1.54 5.70
CA GLU A 109 2.21 0.28 5.48
C GLU A 109 0.70 0.44 5.71
N ASN A 110 0.29 1.13 6.78
CA ASN A 110 -1.12 1.34 7.08
C ASN A 110 -1.84 2.20 6.02
N ILE A 111 -1.14 3.19 5.45
CA ILE A 111 -1.66 3.98 4.33
C ILE A 111 -1.76 3.10 3.09
N ALA A 112 -0.72 2.31 2.80
CA ALA A 112 -0.65 1.41 1.67
C ALA A 112 -1.74 0.34 1.70
N ASP A 113 -1.96 -0.32 2.84
CA ASP A 113 -3.04 -1.30 3.04
C ASP A 113 -4.43 -0.71 2.82
N LEU A 114 -4.68 0.48 3.38
CA LEU A 114 -5.96 1.16 3.21
C LEU A 114 -6.18 1.55 1.74
N GLY A 115 -5.16 2.12 1.08
CA GLY A 115 -5.22 2.49 -0.33
C GLY A 115 -5.39 1.29 -1.25
N GLY A 116 -4.66 0.20 -1.00
CA GLY A 116 -4.77 -1.05 -1.75
C GLY A 116 -6.14 -1.69 -1.62
N SER A 117 -6.68 -1.75 -0.40
CA SER A 117 -7.98 -2.37 -0.13
C SER A 117 -9.19 -1.55 -0.62
N THR A 118 -9.01 -0.23 -0.80
CA THR A 118 -10.09 0.68 -1.26
C THR A 118 -9.96 1.10 -2.72
N SER A 119 -8.87 0.69 -3.39
CA SER A 119 -8.68 0.94 -4.81
C SER A 119 -9.85 0.36 -5.62
N PRO A 120 -10.38 1.09 -6.62
CA PRO A 120 -11.56 0.69 -7.34
C PRO A 120 -11.30 -0.61 -8.11
N THR A 121 -11.78 -1.72 -7.56
CA THR A 121 -11.99 -2.94 -8.31
C THR A 121 -13.13 -2.68 -9.29
N PRO A 122 -12.99 -2.96 -10.60
CA PRO A 122 -14.15 -2.95 -11.48
C PRO A 122 -15.23 -3.83 -10.85
N PRO A 123 -16.52 -3.43 -10.89
CA PRO A 123 -17.57 -4.20 -10.25
C PRO A 123 -17.47 -5.64 -10.75
N CYS A 124 -17.31 -6.59 -9.81
CA CYS A 124 -17.40 -8.01 -10.08
C CYS A 124 -18.64 -8.21 -10.97
N ARG A 125 -18.44 -8.43 -12.26
CA ARG A 125 -19.52 -8.84 -13.14
C ARG A 125 -19.80 -10.28 -12.75
N THR A 126 -20.74 -10.45 -11.83
CA THR A 126 -21.46 -11.72 -11.71
C THR A 126 -21.99 -12.04 -13.11
N GLN A 127 -21.39 -13.03 -13.76
CA GLN A 127 -22.04 -13.71 -14.89
C GLN A 127 -23.20 -14.55 -14.36
#